data_AF-A0A966S0E2-F1
#
_entry.id   AF-A0A966S0E2-F1
#
_cell.length_a   1.000
_cell.length_b   1.000
_cell.length_c   1.000
_cell.angle_alpha   90.00
_cell.angle_beta   90.00
_cell.angle_gamma   90.00
#
_symmetry.space_group_name_H-M   'P 1'
#
loop_
_entity.id
_entity.type
_entity.pdbx_description
1 polymer ?
#
loop_
_entity_poly.entity_id
_entity_poly.type
_entity_poly.pdbx_seq_one_letter_code
_entity_poly.pdbx_strand_id
1 'polypeptide(L)'
;MIREMRPDDFDDVIRMNNDNIPAVSFIDRAELHQDVRLAKHALVVADAENIGNAANIGDAPIRGFCTTFASGITDDLGTNYAWFTARYPRFVYLDRVVIDDGFRSR
;
A
#
# COMPACT_ATOMS: atom_id res chain seq x y z
N MET A 1 7.54 -9.76 -8.72
CA MET A 1 6.71 -9.07 -9.74
C MET A 1 5.95 -7.93 -9.07
N ILE A 2 5.84 -6.76 -9.70
CA ILE A 2 4.97 -5.66 -9.21
C ILE A 2 3.62 -5.76 -9.91
N ARG A 3 2.53 -5.62 -9.16
CA ARG A 3 1.16 -5.58 -9.70
C ARG A 3 0.24 -4.68 -8.88
N GLU A 4 -0.92 -4.35 -9.43
CA GLU A 4 -2.00 -3.73 -8.67
C GLU A 4 -2.45 -4.63 -7.51
N MET A 5 -2.77 -4.00 -6.39
CA MET A 5 -3.36 -4.59 -5.21
C MET A 5 -4.79 -5.06 -5.52
N ARG A 6 -5.17 -6.21 -4.97
CA ARG A 6 -6.48 -6.85 -5.13
C ARG A 6 -7.13 -7.03 -3.75
N PRO A 7 -8.45 -7.19 -3.67
CA PRO A 7 -9.12 -7.43 -2.39
C PRO A 7 -8.55 -8.60 -1.58
N ASP A 8 -8.10 -9.65 -2.27
CA ASP A 8 -7.51 -10.84 -1.63
C ASP A 8 -6.14 -10.56 -0.97
N ASP A 9 -5.49 -9.45 -1.33
CA ASP A 9 -4.23 -9.01 -0.69
C ASP A 9 -4.45 -8.29 0.65
N PHE A 10 -5.69 -7.88 0.95
CA PHE A 10 -5.92 -6.87 1.99
C PHE A 10 -5.56 -7.37 3.39
N ASP A 11 -5.78 -8.65 3.69
CA ASP A 11 -5.40 -9.21 4.98
C ASP A 11 -3.87 -9.18 5.18
N ASP A 12 -3.10 -9.51 4.14
CA ASP A 12 -1.65 -9.44 4.17
C ASP A 12 -1.14 -8.00 4.25
N VAL A 13 -1.78 -7.06 3.53
CA VAL A 13 -1.44 -5.64 3.59
C VAL A 13 -1.69 -5.06 4.99
N ILE A 14 -2.84 -5.34 5.60
CA ILE A 14 -3.17 -4.89 6.96
C ILE A 14 -2.17 -5.47 7.96
N ARG A 15 -1.89 -6.78 7.87
CA ARG A 15 -0.89 -7.44 8.72
C ARG A 15 0.47 -6.78 8.57
N MET A 16 1.02 -6.70 7.35
CA MET A 16 2.34 -6.10 7.10
C MET A 16 2.44 -4.66 7.58
N ASN A 17 1.39 -3.84 7.38
CA ASN A 17 1.36 -2.47 7.88
C ASN A 17 1.44 -2.44 9.41
N ASN A 18 0.58 -3.21 10.07
CA ASN A 18 0.44 -3.14 11.51
C ASN A 18 1.60 -3.81 12.27
N ASP A 19 2.25 -4.81 11.66
CA ASP A 19 3.53 -5.37 12.13
C ASP A 19 4.66 -4.33 12.10
N ASN A 20 4.49 -3.24 11.34
CA ASN A 20 5.47 -2.18 11.14
C ASN A 20 5.24 -0.91 11.96
N ILE A 21 4.31 -0.96 12.91
CA ILE A 21 4.15 0.11 13.91
C ILE A 21 5.42 0.15 14.80
N PRO A 22 6.00 1.32 15.10
CA PRO A 22 5.47 2.68 14.86
C PRO A 22 6.03 3.38 13.61
N ALA A 23 6.72 2.68 12.72
CA ALA A 23 7.28 3.29 11.50
C ALA A 23 6.17 3.77 10.54
N VAL A 24 5.02 3.10 10.57
CA VAL A 24 3.76 3.52 9.94
C VAL A 24 2.67 3.64 10.99
N SER A 25 1.61 4.40 10.68
CA SER A 25 0.40 4.42 11.49
C SER A 25 -0.38 3.12 11.32
N PHE A 26 -1.12 2.73 12.37
CA PHE A 26 -2.12 1.66 12.28
C PHE A 26 -3.07 1.92 11.11
N ILE A 27 -3.53 0.83 10.49
CA ILE A 27 -4.58 0.86 9.48
C ILE A 27 -5.59 -0.25 9.77
N ASP A 28 -6.87 0.10 9.72
CA ASP A 28 -7.94 -0.89 9.72
C ASP A 28 -8.42 -1.21 8.28
N ARG A 29 -9.36 -2.15 8.19
CA ARG A 29 -9.91 -2.57 6.91
C ARG A 29 -10.69 -1.45 6.21
N ALA A 30 -11.45 -0.64 6.94
CA ALA A 30 -12.24 0.43 6.36
C ALA A 30 -11.35 1.55 5.79
N GLU A 31 -10.31 1.92 6.53
CA GLU A 31 -9.27 2.85 6.10
C GLU A 31 -8.54 2.33 4.86
N LEU A 32 -8.11 1.05 4.84
CA LEU A 32 -7.48 0.47 3.66
C LEU A 32 -8.42 0.49 2.43
N HIS A 33 -9.71 0.17 2.62
CA HIS A 33 -10.70 0.27 1.54
C HIS A 33 -10.85 1.71 1.02
N GLN A 34 -10.74 2.70 1.89
CA GLN A 34 -10.71 4.11 1.49
C GLN A 34 -9.46 4.46 0.71
N ASP A 35 -8.29 4.09 1.23
CA ASP A 35 -7.01 4.37 0.61
C ASP A 35 -6.94 3.76 -0.80
N VAL A 36 -7.30 2.48 -0.95
CA VAL A 36 -7.28 1.80 -2.26
C VAL A 36 -8.27 2.43 -3.24
N ARG A 37 -9.45 2.89 -2.79
CA ARG A 37 -10.43 3.55 -3.65
C ARG A 37 -9.94 4.92 -4.15
N LEU A 38 -9.23 5.65 -3.31
CA LEU A 38 -8.72 7.00 -3.61
C LEU A 38 -7.32 6.98 -4.25
N ALA A 39 -6.64 5.84 -4.21
CA ALA A 39 -5.27 5.70 -4.65
C ALA A 39 -5.13 6.03 -6.14
N LYS A 40 -4.09 6.79 -6.46
CA LYS A 40 -3.56 6.87 -7.82
C LYS A 40 -2.86 5.56 -8.21
N HIS A 41 -2.13 4.97 -7.27
CA HIS A 41 -1.54 3.64 -7.39
C HIS A 41 -1.66 2.91 -6.06
N ALA A 42 -2.14 1.67 -6.09
CA ALA A 42 -2.13 0.75 -4.97
C ALA A 42 -1.40 -0.52 -5.44
N LEU A 43 -0.11 -0.61 -5.15
CA LEU A 43 0.76 -1.63 -5.73
C LEU A 43 1.24 -2.62 -4.67
N VAL A 44 1.46 -3.85 -5.08
CA VAL A 44 2.10 -4.90 -4.27
C VAL A 44 3.28 -5.50 -5.01
N VAL A 45 4.23 -6.01 -4.23
CA VAL A 45 5.34 -6.83 -4.71
C VAL A 45 5.00 -8.29 -4.44
N ALA A 46 4.65 -9.04 -5.48
CA ALA A 46 4.39 -10.47 -5.41
C ALA A 46 5.69 -11.28 -5.57
N ASP A 47 5.89 -12.27 -4.72
CA ASP A 47 7.01 -13.22 -4.72
C ASP A 47 6.81 -14.30 -5.79
N ALA A 48 7.01 -13.90 -7.05
CA ALA A 48 6.80 -14.75 -8.22
C ALA A 48 7.71 -16.00 -8.26
N GLU A 49 8.79 -16.01 -7.50
CA GLU A 49 9.72 -17.15 -7.41
C GLU A 49 9.24 -18.18 -6.37
N ASN A 50 8.45 -17.76 -5.37
CA ASN A 50 7.84 -18.62 -4.36
C ASN A 50 6.32 -18.66 -4.50
N ILE A 51 5.83 -19.21 -5.61
CA ILE A 51 4.40 -19.36 -5.89
C ILE A 51 3.74 -20.38 -4.94
N GLY A 52 4.50 -21.24 -4.25
CA GLY A 52 3.95 -22.21 -3.30
C GLY A 52 2.86 -23.10 -3.93
N ASN A 53 1.69 -23.17 -3.29
CA ASN A 53 0.50 -23.85 -3.81
C ASN A 53 -0.40 -22.95 -4.67
N ALA A 54 0.01 -21.72 -4.97
CA ALA A 54 -0.85 -20.80 -5.69
C ALA A 54 -1.05 -21.27 -7.15
N ALA A 55 -2.30 -21.23 -7.60
CA ALA A 55 -2.68 -21.76 -8.90
C ALA A 55 -2.15 -20.89 -10.05
N ASN A 56 -1.93 -19.60 -9.80
CA ASN A 56 -1.39 -18.63 -10.75
C ASN A 56 -0.39 -17.68 -10.09
N ILE A 57 0.47 -17.07 -10.89
CA ILE A 57 1.46 -16.08 -10.42
C ILE A 57 0.83 -14.85 -9.74
N GLY A 58 -0.45 -14.58 -10.02
CA GLY A 58 -1.22 -13.53 -9.37
C GLY A 58 -1.54 -13.81 -7.91
N ASP A 59 -1.51 -15.08 -7.51
CA ASP A 59 -1.86 -15.59 -6.18
C ASP A 59 -0.59 -15.84 -5.33
N ALA A 60 0.58 -15.50 -5.87
CA ALA A 60 1.84 -15.58 -5.15
C ALA A 60 1.82 -14.64 -3.92
N PRO A 61 2.46 -15.06 -2.81
CA PRO A 61 2.48 -14.26 -1.58
C PRO A 61 3.12 -12.90 -1.83
N ILE A 62 2.55 -11.86 -1.22
CA ILE A 62 3.07 -10.49 -1.35
C ILE A 62 4.10 -10.20 -0.24
N ARG A 63 5.14 -9.43 -0.59
CA ARG A 63 6.29 -9.10 0.27
C ARG A 63 6.42 -7.62 0.55
N GLY A 64 5.49 -6.82 0.05
CA GLY A 64 5.46 -5.40 0.27
C GLY A 64 4.36 -4.75 -0.54
N PHE A 65 4.03 -3.52 -0.19
CA PHE A 65 3.01 -2.74 -0.85
C PHE A 65 3.32 -1.24 -0.77
N CYS A 66 2.65 -0.47 -1.62
CA CYS A 66 2.56 0.97 -1.46
C CYS A 66 1.21 1.52 -1.92
N THR A 67 0.82 2.65 -1.33
CA THR A 67 -0.33 3.45 -1.73
C THR A 67 0.12 4.88 -2.02
N THR A 68 -0.41 5.46 -3.10
CA THR A 68 -0.14 6.85 -3.47
C THR A 68 -1.42 7.61 -3.77
N PHE A 69 -1.43 8.90 -3.51
CA PHE A 69 -2.56 9.80 -3.76
C PHE A 69 -2.19 10.89 -4.76
N ALA A 70 -3.07 11.16 -5.71
CA ALA A 70 -2.91 12.28 -6.63
C ALA A 70 -3.29 13.60 -5.92
N SER A 71 -2.68 14.71 -6.32
CA SER A 71 -3.18 16.04 -5.97
C SER A 71 -4.64 16.23 -6.40
N GLY A 72 -5.42 16.93 -5.58
CA GLY A 72 -6.81 17.33 -5.91
C GLY A 72 -7.89 16.43 -5.30
N ILE A 73 -7.53 15.40 -4.53
CA ILE A 73 -8.47 14.66 -3.69
C ILE A 73 -8.98 15.58 -2.58
N THR A 74 -10.29 15.58 -2.37
CA THR A 74 -11.01 16.41 -1.40
C THR A 74 -11.35 15.68 -0.10
N ASP A 75 -11.30 14.35 -0.10
CA ASP A 75 -11.43 13.51 1.09
C ASP A 75 -10.29 13.81 2.08
N ASP A 76 -10.57 13.63 3.37
CA ASP A 76 -9.56 13.77 4.41
C ASP A 76 -8.59 12.57 4.36
N LEU A 77 -7.34 12.86 3.99
CA LEU A 77 -6.21 11.92 3.92
C LEU A 77 -5.14 12.27 4.97
N GLY A 78 -5.50 13.07 5.97
CA GLY A 78 -4.64 13.45 7.08
C GLY A 78 -3.72 14.64 6.82
N THR A 79 -3.03 15.03 7.90
CA THR A 79 -2.26 16.29 7.96
C THR A 79 -1.10 16.34 6.96
N ASN A 80 -0.46 15.20 6.67
CA ASN A 80 0.65 15.14 5.72
C ASN A 80 0.19 15.43 4.30
N TYR A 81 -0.89 14.78 3.83
CA TYR A 81 -1.45 15.07 2.51
C TYR A 81 -1.95 16.52 2.40
N ALA A 82 -2.60 17.04 3.46
CA ALA A 82 -3.02 18.44 3.52
C ALA A 82 -1.82 19.42 3.42
N TRP A 83 -0.70 19.09 4.04
CA TRP A 83 0.54 19.88 3.97
C TRP A 83 1.08 19.97 2.53
N PHE A 84 1.04 18.86 1.78
CA PHE A 84 1.42 18.82 0.35
C PHE A 84 0.46 19.63 -0.51
N THR A 85 -0.85 19.44 -0.30
CA THR A 85 -1.91 20.17 -1.03
C THR A 85 -1.76 21.69 -0.91
N ALA A 86 -1.37 22.18 0.26
CA ALA A 86 -1.17 23.61 0.48
C ALA A 86 0.05 24.21 -0.26
N ARG A 87 0.98 23.39 -0.76
CA ARG A 87 2.28 23.84 -1.28
C ARG A 87 2.51 23.52 -2.75
N TYR A 88 1.94 22.42 -3.22
CA TYR A 88 2.19 21.91 -4.56
C TYR A 88 0.87 21.79 -5.32
N PRO A 89 0.72 22.49 -6.46
CA PRO A 89 -0.52 22.42 -7.24
C PRO A 89 -0.68 21.09 -7.98
N ARG A 90 0.42 20.34 -8.20
CA ARG A 90 0.42 19.03 -8.85
C ARG A 90 1.48 18.16 -8.19
N PHE A 91 1.06 17.02 -7.64
CA PHE A 91 1.95 16.06 -7.00
C PHE A 91 1.34 14.66 -7.00
N VAL A 92 2.18 13.68 -6.68
CA VAL A 92 1.77 12.35 -6.25
C VAL A 92 2.39 12.15 -4.87
N TYR A 93 1.55 11.96 -3.86
CA TYR A 93 1.97 11.77 -2.48
C TYR A 93 2.05 10.28 -2.18
N LEU A 94 3.21 9.81 -1.73
CA LEU A 94 3.39 8.46 -1.24
C LEU A 94 2.90 8.42 0.21
N ASP A 95 1.79 7.73 0.45
CA ASP A 95 1.18 7.67 1.78
C ASP A 95 1.80 6.55 2.61
N ARG A 96 1.78 5.32 2.09
CA ARG A 96 2.36 4.16 2.74
C ARG A 96 3.28 3.42 1.79
N VAL A 97 4.40 2.95 2.32
CA VAL A 97 5.27 1.96 1.69
C VAL A 97 5.80 1.05 2.76
N VAL A 98 5.58 -0.25 2.60
CA VAL A 98 6.02 -1.26 3.56
C VAL A 98 6.60 -2.43 2.79
N ILE A 99 7.75 -2.90 3.24
CA ILE A 99 8.35 -4.17 2.82
C ILE A 99 8.35 -5.07 4.05
N ASP A 100 7.88 -6.31 3.86
CA ASP A 100 7.85 -7.35 4.90
C ASP A 100 9.28 -7.57 5.45
N ASP A 101 9.40 -7.79 6.76
CA ASP A 101 10.67 -7.69 7.47
C ASP A 101 11.75 -8.63 6.91
N GLY A 102 11.37 -9.85 6.53
CA GLY A 102 12.26 -10.85 5.94
C GLY A 102 12.77 -10.53 4.53
N PHE A 103 12.21 -9.51 3.87
CA PHE A 103 12.46 -9.17 2.46
C PHE A 103 13.14 -7.82 2.29
N ARG A 104 13.49 -7.14 3.38
CA ARG A 104 14.25 -5.88 3.33
C ARG A 104 15.67 -6.12 2.84
N SER A 105 16.15 -5.22 1.99
CA SER A 105 17.51 -5.26 1.40
C SER A 105 17.80 -6.54 0.60
N ARG A 106 16.76 -7.13 -0.02
CA ARG A 106 16.84 -8.28 -0.93
C ARG A 106 16.52 -7.88 -2.35
#